data_AF-A0A845Q9S3-F1
#
_entry.id   AF-A0A845Q9S3-F1
#
_cell.length_a   1.000
_cell.length_b   1.000
_cell.length_c   1.000
_cell.angle_alpha   90.00
_cell.angle_beta   90.00
_cell.angle_gamma   90.00
#
_symmetry.space_group_name_H-M   'P 1'
#
loop_
_entity.id
_entity.type
_entity.pdbx_description
1 polymer ?
#
loop_
_entity_poly.entity_id
_entity_poly.type
_entity_poly.pdbx_seq_one_letter_code
_entity_poly.pdbx_strand_id
1 'polypeptide(L)'
;MREKTAGYGLLTLSVLLAVILLLLEKAPPIAAGLMLLTALVAADWRQLAATLRAQPAYTVLAAFLVWLLLSSAWSIAGAEGLERALRIALMIAAAALLPAAFAALPVSSRTLARTGIVASFLLMIGLLFVETLFDMQILRAARYLFNGEVYGQAIPPLAAQEPGLHYSTNGYLANRLTHLASVTGIILLPFAGWLWHAQRKTGALAVFALGCVAIALSPAQTPLLAMAGGLVIAGITLIPAVSRSKLTAPALAALLAAAVIAAPFMAERLYASVGDSVKSADPSIIHRLAIWDNAAALIAREPVTGYGIEASRIIGRGGVDLPVLGADSAIRFEALPLHPHNAAIQIWLELGGIGALLYAVLLFILTQMIWRQAQGLLLRASLMGGWASAVAMLHLSYGVWQFWWIATLGMIVAMLLILVRQEGSS
;
A
#
# COMPACT_ATOMS: atom_id res chain seq x y z
N MET A 1 -4.01 33.50 17.30
CA MET A 1 -3.35 32.35 17.99
C MET A 1 -4.33 31.24 18.38
N ARG A 2 -5.52 31.54 18.92
CA ARG A 2 -6.53 30.52 19.31
C ARG A 2 -7.12 29.68 18.16
N GLU A 3 -7.32 30.25 16.97
CA GLU A 3 -7.83 29.49 15.80
C GLU A 3 -6.81 28.49 15.24
N LYS A 4 -5.51 28.78 15.38
CA LYS A 4 -4.44 27.92 14.88
C LYS A 4 -4.25 26.68 15.78
N THR A 5 -4.36 26.83 17.11
CA THR A 5 -4.29 25.70 18.06
C THR A 5 -5.41 24.69 17.92
N ALA A 6 -6.62 25.11 17.53
CA ALA A 6 -7.75 24.21 17.27
C ALA A 6 -7.48 23.29 16.06
N GLY A 7 -6.94 23.84 14.96
CA GLY A 7 -6.56 23.05 13.78
C GLY A 7 -5.48 21.99 14.07
N TYR A 8 -4.59 22.25 15.02
CA TYR A 8 -3.51 21.31 15.39
C TYR A 8 -4.00 20.17 16.29
N GLY A 9 -4.96 20.43 17.18
CA GLY A 9 -5.64 19.39 17.94
C GLY A 9 -6.42 18.46 17.01
N LEU A 10 -7.11 19.02 16.01
CA LEU A 10 -7.82 18.27 14.97
C LEU A 10 -6.89 17.41 14.11
N LEU A 11 -5.70 17.92 13.76
CA LEU A 11 -4.71 17.15 13.01
C LEU A 11 -4.21 15.95 13.83
N THR A 12 -3.77 16.18 15.07
CA THR A 12 -3.31 15.11 15.97
C THR A 12 -4.41 14.08 16.23
N LEU A 13 -5.65 14.53 16.43
CA LEU A 13 -6.81 13.67 16.60
C LEU A 13 -7.12 12.88 15.32
N SER A 14 -7.00 13.49 14.13
CA SER A 14 -7.21 12.81 12.86
C SER A 14 -6.17 11.72 12.58
N VAL A 15 -4.91 11.92 12.99
CA VAL A 15 -3.83 10.93 12.85
C VAL A 15 -3.99 9.79 13.86
N LEU A 16 -4.50 10.07 15.08
CA LEU A 16 -4.84 9.03 16.06
C LEU A 16 -6.06 8.23 15.63
N LEU A 17 -7.10 8.93 15.15
CA LEU A 17 -8.31 8.33 14.62
C LEU A 17 -7.97 7.48 13.39
N ALA A 18 -7.08 7.92 12.49
CA ALA A 18 -6.67 7.15 11.32
C ALA A 18 -6.17 5.74 11.68
N VAL A 19 -5.40 5.58 12.77
CA VAL A 19 -4.88 4.27 13.20
C VAL A 19 -5.98 3.36 13.72
N ILE A 20 -6.93 3.90 14.51
CA ILE A 20 -8.11 3.15 14.97
C ILE A 20 -8.98 2.77 13.77
N LEU A 21 -9.11 3.68 12.81
CA LEU A 21 -9.89 3.50 11.60
C LEU A 21 -9.24 2.51 10.60
N LEU A 22 -7.94 2.18 10.71
CA LEU A 22 -7.34 1.10 9.93
C LEU A 22 -7.92 -0.29 10.28
N LEU A 23 -8.51 -0.44 11.46
CA LEU A 23 -9.26 -1.65 11.85
C LEU A 23 -10.64 -1.72 11.16
N LEU A 24 -11.13 -0.60 10.59
CA LEU A 24 -12.46 -0.48 9.99
C LEU A 24 -12.36 -0.25 8.48
N GLU A 25 -12.83 -1.21 7.69
CA GLU A 25 -12.65 -1.28 6.22
C GLU A 25 -12.99 0.00 5.43
N LYS A 26 -14.02 0.75 5.86
CA LYS A 26 -14.51 1.94 5.15
C LYS A 26 -13.93 3.26 5.65
N ALA A 27 -13.12 3.22 6.70
CA ALA A 27 -12.80 4.40 7.47
C ALA A 27 -11.50 5.14 7.08
N PRO A 28 -10.46 4.50 6.48
CA PRO A 28 -9.27 5.24 6.04
C PRO A 28 -9.56 6.34 5.00
N PRO A 29 -10.50 6.20 4.05
CA PRO A 29 -10.94 7.31 3.20
C PRO A 29 -11.50 8.51 3.97
N ILE A 30 -12.27 8.26 5.03
CA ILE A 30 -12.83 9.30 5.90
C ILE A 30 -11.69 10.00 6.65
N ALA A 31 -10.74 9.22 7.20
CA ALA A 31 -9.56 9.75 7.87
C ALA A 31 -8.71 10.64 6.94
N ALA A 32 -8.42 10.16 5.73
CA ALA A 32 -7.68 10.93 4.74
C ALA A 32 -8.43 12.20 4.31
N GLY A 33 -9.75 12.14 4.14
CA GLY A 33 -10.58 13.31 3.85
C GLY A 33 -10.52 14.35 4.97
N LEU A 34 -10.65 13.93 6.23
CA LEU A 34 -10.52 14.81 7.39
C LEU A 34 -9.11 15.42 7.51
N MET A 35 -8.05 14.61 7.29
CA MET A 35 -6.66 15.10 7.25
C MET A 35 -6.45 16.12 6.13
N LEU A 36 -7.05 15.91 4.96
CA LEU A 36 -6.90 16.83 3.84
C LEU A 36 -7.64 18.14 4.11
N LEU A 37 -8.88 18.08 4.58
CA LEU A 37 -9.67 19.27 4.90
C LEU A 37 -8.97 20.11 5.97
N THR A 38 -8.51 19.48 7.05
CA THR A 38 -7.78 20.18 8.12
C THR A 38 -6.46 20.77 7.64
N ALA A 39 -5.72 20.04 6.80
CA ALA A 39 -4.47 20.54 6.22
C ALA A 39 -4.70 21.71 5.26
N LEU A 40 -5.72 21.66 4.39
CA LEU A 40 -6.04 22.74 3.44
C LEU A 40 -6.50 24.01 4.13
N VAL A 41 -7.28 23.89 5.22
CA VAL A 41 -7.68 25.05 6.03
C VAL A 41 -6.46 25.73 6.68
N ALA A 42 -5.44 24.95 7.04
CA ALA A 42 -4.23 25.45 7.70
C ALA A 42 -3.08 25.80 6.74
N ALA A 43 -3.17 25.45 5.45
CA ALA A 43 -2.10 25.59 4.48
C ALA A 43 -2.00 27.01 3.90
N ASP A 44 -0.76 27.42 3.57
CA ASP A 44 -0.56 28.56 2.69
C ASP A 44 -0.82 28.16 1.22
N TRP A 45 -1.87 28.71 0.62
CA TRP A 45 -2.28 28.41 -0.75
C TRP A 45 -1.25 28.77 -1.82
N ARG A 46 -0.42 29.80 -1.59
CA ARG A 46 0.67 30.15 -2.51
C ARG A 46 1.77 29.10 -2.45
N GLN A 47 2.13 28.66 -1.24
CA GLN A 47 3.13 27.62 -1.04
C GLN A 47 2.65 26.25 -1.55
N LEU A 48 1.36 25.93 -1.38
CA LEU A 48 0.74 24.74 -1.94
C LEU A 48 0.85 24.74 -3.46
N ALA A 49 0.42 25.82 -4.13
CA ALA A 49 0.49 25.93 -5.58
C ALA A 49 1.94 25.84 -6.11
N ALA A 50 2.90 26.47 -5.41
CA ALA A 50 4.31 26.36 -5.75
C ALA A 50 4.83 24.91 -5.59
N THR A 51 4.45 24.22 -4.52
CA THR A 51 4.83 22.81 -4.27
C THR A 51 4.31 21.88 -5.36
N LEU A 52 3.05 22.06 -5.77
CA LEU A 52 2.44 21.25 -6.83
C LEU A 52 3.11 21.48 -8.18
N ARG A 53 3.45 22.72 -8.53
CA ARG A 53 4.13 23.06 -9.79
C ARG A 53 5.60 22.61 -9.82
N ALA A 54 6.26 22.59 -8.68
CA ALA A 54 7.69 22.28 -8.60
C ALA A 54 8.01 20.78 -8.75
N GLN A 55 7.05 19.89 -8.49
CA GLN A 55 7.31 18.44 -8.47
C GLN A 55 6.77 17.76 -9.74
N PRO A 56 7.64 17.17 -10.58
CA PRO A 56 7.21 16.54 -11.84
C PRO A 56 6.26 15.35 -11.62
N ALA A 57 6.30 14.72 -10.43
CA ALA A 57 5.39 13.65 -10.06
C ALA A 57 3.91 14.04 -10.18
N TYR A 58 3.52 15.28 -9.85
CA TYR A 58 2.12 15.71 -9.98
C TYR A 58 1.68 15.88 -11.43
N THR A 59 2.60 16.21 -12.34
CA THR A 59 2.29 16.31 -13.77
C THR A 59 2.03 14.93 -14.36
N VAL A 60 2.90 13.96 -14.03
CA VAL A 60 2.71 12.56 -14.46
C VAL A 60 1.47 11.95 -13.82
N LEU A 61 1.21 12.26 -12.55
CA LEU A 61 -0.01 11.82 -11.87
C LEU A 61 -1.27 12.41 -12.51
N ALA A 62 -1.26 13.70 -12.87
CA ALA A 62 -2.37 14.33 -13.58
C ALA A 62 -2.62 13.64 -14.95
N ALA A 63 -1.55 13.36 -15.71
CA ALA A 63 -1.66 12.60 -16.95
C ALA A 63 -2.23 11.19 -16.73
N PHE A 64 -1.79 10.49 -15.68
CA PHE A 64 -2.31 9.18 -15.29
C PHE A 64 -3.80 9.25 -14.93
N LEU A 65 -4.24 10.27 -14.19
CA LEU A 65 -5.64 10.47 -13.83
C LEU A 65 -6.52 10.79 -15.04
N VAL A 66 -6.03 11.61 -15.97
CA VAL A 66 -6.73 11.87 -17.23
C VAL A 66 -6.88 10.57 -18.02
N TRP A 67 -5.81 9.77 -18.14
CA TRP A 67 -5.87 8.48 -18.83
C TRP A 67 -6.86 7.51 -18.16
N LEU A 68 -6.83 7.43 -16.82
CA LEU A 68 -7.76 6.61 -16.04
C LEU A 68 -9.23 7.03 -16.24
N LEU A 69 -9.51 8.33 -16.34
CA LEU A 69 -10.86 8.82 -16.62
C LEU A 69 -11.28 8.55 -18.07
N LEU A 70 -10.37 8.77 -19.04
CA LEU A 70 -10.63 8.48 -20.45
C LEU A 70 -10.94 7.01 -20.67
N SER A 71 -10.28 6.10 -19.94
CA SER A 71 -10.50 4.66 -20.08
C SER A 71 -11.91 4.20 -19.70
N SER A 72 -12.69 5.02 -18.99
CA SER A 72 -14.11 4.75 -18.77
C SER A 72 -14.93 4.77 -20.06
N ALA A 73 -14.49 5.46 -21.12
CA ALA A 73 -15.21 5.58 -22.38
C ALA A 73 -15.25 4.27 -23.18
N TRP A 74 -14.28 3.38 -22.98
CA TRP A 74 -14.24 2.04 -23.58
C TRP A 74 -14.28 0.92 -22.52
N SER A 75 -14.60 1.26 -21.28
CA SER A 75 -14.68 0.26 -20.21
C SER A 75 -15.83 -0.71 -20.47
N ILE A 76 -15.51 -2.00 -20.39
CA ILE A 76 -16.51 -3.08 -20.42
C ILE A 76 -17.48 -3.03 -19.23
N ALA A 77 -17.19 -2.24 -18.20
CA ALA A 77 -18.09 -1.98 -17.07
C ALA A 77 -19.18 -0.95 -17.40
N GLY A 78 -19.14 -0.31 -18.56
CA GLY A 78 -20.10 0.72 -18.97
C GLY A 78 -20.20 1.85 -17.95
N ALA A 79 -21.42 2.17 -17.51
CA ALA A 79 -21.67 3.25 -16.55
C ALA A 79 -21.02 3.01 -15.17
N GLU A 80 -20.88 1.75 -14.72
CA GLU A 80 -20.18 1.42 -13.46
C GLU A 80 -18.71 1.86 -13.55
N GLY A 81 -18.10 1.75 -14.74
CA GLY A 81 -16.73 2.18 -15.00
C GLY A 81 -16.51 3.67 -14.76
N LEU A 82 -17.39 4.54 -15.29
CA LEU A 82 -17.28 5.99 -15.10
C LEU A 82 -17.44 6.41 -13.63
N GLU A 83 -18.45 5.86 -12.93
CA GLU A 83 -18.68 6.15 -11.51
C GLU A 83 -17.45 5.77 -10.67
N ARG A 84 -16.87 4.58 -10.95
CA ARG A 84 -15.68 4.09 -10.26
C ARG A 84 -14.45 4.93 -10.59
N ALA A 85 -14.25 5.26 -11.86
CA ALA A 85 -13.14 6.10 -12.32
C ALA A 85 -13.11 7.44 -11.59
N LEU A 86 -14.26 8.12 -11.50
CA LEU A 86 -14.38 9.41 -10.80
C LEU A 86 -14.02 9.30 -9.31
N ARG A 87 -14.53 8.26 -8.62
CA ARG A 87 -14.24 8.04 -7.20
C ARG A 87 -12.76 7.69 -6.96
N ILE A 88 -12.18 6.84 -7.80
CA ILE A 88 -10.76 6.47 -7.72
C ILE A 88 -9.89 7.70 -8.00
N ALA A 89 -10.18 8.46 -9.05
CA ALA A 89 -9.44 9.66 -9.40
C ALA A 89 -9.48 10.70 -8.28
N LEU A 90 -10.65 10.94 -7.69
CA LEU A 90 -10.81 11.83 -6.54
C LEU A 90 -10.00 11.35 -5.34
N MET A 91 -10.01 10.04 -5.04
CA MET A 91 -9.26 9.47 -3.93
C MET A 91 -7.75 9.59 -4.13
N ILE A 92 -7.25 9.31 -5.34
CA ILE A 92 -5.83 9.46 -5.68
C ILE A 92 -5.41 10.93 -5.60
N ALA A 93 -6.23 11.85 -6.14
CA ALA A 93 -5.96 13.28 -6.07
C ALA A 93 -5.92 13.76 -4.61
N ALA A 94 -6.88 13.35 -3.78
CA ALA A 94 -6.90 13.68 -2.35
C ALA A 94 -5.67 13.13 -1.61
N ALA A 95 -5.31 11.87 -1.85
CA ALA A 95 -4.13 11.24 -1.26
C ALA A 95 -2.82 11.92 -1.68
N ALA A 96 -2.72 12.38 -2.93
CA ALA A 96 -1.55 13.10 -3.44
C ALA A 96 -1.47 14.56 -2.94
N LEU A 97 -2.61 15.21 -2.70
CA LEU A 97 -2.65 16.56 -2.15
C LEU A 97 -2.24 16.61 -0.67
N LEU A 98 -2.45 15.53 0.10
CA LEU A 98 -2.08 15.45 1.51
C LEU A 98 -0.60 15.85 1.75
N PRO A 99 0.40 15.18 1.13
CA PRO A 99 1.81 15.59 1.24
C PRO A 99 2.08 17.06 0.95
N ALA A 100 1.45 17.63 -0.09
CA ALA A 100 1.63 19.02 -0.47
C ALA A 100 1.00 20.01 0.52
N ALA A 101 -0.21 19.71 1.00
CA ALA A 101 -0.90 20.52 2.00
C ALA A 101 -0.11 20.54 3.33
N PHE A 102 0.41 19.38 3.74
CA PHE A 102 1.25 19.26 4.92
C PHE A 102 2.60 19.96 4.76
N ALA A 103 3.16 19.94 3.56
CA ALA A 103 4.37 20.67 3.25
C ALA A 103 4.20 22.20 3.35
N ALA A 104 2.98 22.70 3.24
CA ALA A 104 2.63 24.13 3.33
C ALA A 104 2.20 24.57 4.75
N LEU A 105 2.34 23.69 5.77
CA LEU A 105 2.00 24.03 7.16
C LEU A 105 3.12 24.85 7.85
N PRO A 106 2.76 25.81 8.72
CA PRO A 106 3.71 26.59 9.52
C PRO A 106 4.60 25.72 10.43
N VAL A 107 5.81 26.21 10.74
CA VAL A 107 6.79 25.51 11.59
C VAL A 107 6.24 25.23 13.00
N SER A 108 5.48 26.17 13.58
CA SER A 108 4.85 26.04 14.91
C SER A 108 3.91 24.82 15.04
N SER A 109 3.43 24.30 13.92
CA SER A 109 2.47 23.19 13.83
C SER A 109 3.14 21.82 13.90
N ARG A 110 4.46 21.76 13.74
CA ARG A 110 5.19 20.49 13.52
C ARG A 110 5.38 19.69 14.80
N THR A 111 5.64 20.34 15.94
CA THR A 111 5.91 19.64 17.20
C THR A 111 4.70 18.82 17.68
N LEU A 112 3.50 19.43 17.70
CA LEU A 112 2.29 18.72 18.11
C LEU A 112 1.91 17.59 17.14
N ALA A 113 2.07 17.83 15.83
CA ALA A 113 1.83 16.82 14.79
C ALA A 113 2.81 15.65 14.90
N ARG A 114 4.10 15.90 15.19
CA ARG A 114 5.10 14.85 15.44
C ARG A 114 4.73 13.99 16.63
N THR A 115 4.32 14.59 17.74
CA THR A 115 3.84 13.83 18.92
C THR A 115 2.64 12.97 18.57
N GLY A 116 1.68 13.50 17.80
CA GLY A 116 0.54 12.73 17.29
C GLY A 116 0.94 11.54 16.44
N ILE A 117 1.85 11.75 15.47
CA ILE A 117 2.38 10.69 14.61
C ILE A 117 3.08 9.61 15.41
N VAL A 118 3.92 9.99 16.38
CA VAL A 118 4.61 9.03 17.25
C VAL A 118 3.62 8.23 18.08
N ALA A 119 2.65 8.89 18.72
CA ALA A 119 1.62 8.23 19.51
C ALA A 119 0.79 7.26 18.67
N SER A 120 0.37 7.68 17.47
CA SER A 120 -0.34 6.83 16.50
C SER A 120 0.46 5.61 16.09
N PHE A 121 1.75 5.77 15.80
CA PHE A 121 2.58 4.64 15.39
C PHE A 121 2.81 3.63 16.52
N LEU A 122 3.03 4.13 17.75
CA LEU A 122 3.14 3.27 18.94
C LEU A 122 1.82 2.55 19.23
N LEU A 123 0.68 3.25 19.11
CA LEU A 123 -0.65 2.66 19.24
C LEU A 123 -0.87 1.57 18.18
N MET A 124 -0.45 1.79 16.94
CA MET A 124 -0.58 0.82 15.86
C MET A 124 0.19 -0.48 16.15
N ILE A 125 1.44 -0.37 16.60
CA ILE A 125 2.24 -1.54 17.02
C ILE A 125 1.57 -2.24 18.22
N GLY A 126 1.10 -1.48 19.20
CA GLY A 126 0.39 -2.02 20.37
C GLY A 126 -0.88 -2.78 20.00
N LEU A 127 -1.70 -2.21 19.10
CA LEU A 127 -2.90 -2.86 18.58
C LEU A 127 -2.56 -4.12 17.79
N LEU A 128 -1.50 -4.10 16.96
CA LEU A 128 -1.07 -5.28 16.23
C LEU A 128 -0.66 -6.41 17.19
N PHE A 129 0.07 -6.09 18.27
CA PHE A 129 0.38 -7.06 19.31
C PHE A 129 -0.87 -7.60 20.01
N VAL A 130 -1.77 -6.73 20.44
CA VAL A 130 -2.97 -7.14 21.18
C VAL A 130 -3.85 -8.03 20.29
N GLU A 131 -4.14 -7.61 19.06
CA GLU A 131 -4.97 -8.39 18.14
C GLU A 131 -4.30 -9.73 17.77
N THR A 132 -2.97 -9.78 17.69
CA THR A 132 -2.25 -11.04 17.41
C THR A 132 -2.23 -11.98 18.61
N LEU A 133 -1.97 -11.48 19.82
CA LEU A 133 -1.81 -12.30 21.02
C LEU A 133 -3.15 -12.75 21.63
N PHE A 134 -4.21 -11.97 21.42
CA PHE A 134 -5.53 -12.21 22.01
C PHE A 134 -6.57 -12.63 20.97
N ASP A 135 -6.17 -13.35 19.92
CA ASP A 135 -7.07 -13.90 18.88
C ASP A 135 -8.07 -12.87 18.31
N MET A 136 -7.56 -11.69 17.99
CA MET A 136 -8.27 -10.62 17.32
C MET A 136 -9.53 -10.14 18.08
N GLN A 137 -9.50 -10.15 19.43
CA GLN A 137 -10.67 -9.83 20.25
C GLN A 137 -11.27 -8.44 20.00
N ILE A 138 -10.44 -7.42 19.74
CA ILE A 138 -10.93 -6.05 19.49
C ILE A 138 -11.62 -6.04 18.12
N LEU A 139 -11.02 -6.64 17.10
CA LEU A 139 -11.61 -6.75 15.77
C LEU A 139 -12.93 -7.55 15.79
N ARG A 140 -12.99 -8.66 16.52
CA ARG A 140 -14.21 -9.47 16.72
C ARG A 140 -15.31 -8.63 17.39
N ALA A 141 -14.97 -7.91 18.46
CA ALA A 141 -15.92 -7.04 19.15
C ALA A 141 -16.42 -5.91 18.26
N ALA A 142 -15.54 -5.25 17.50
CA ALA A 142 -15.91 -4.20 16.56
C ALA A 142 -16.88 -4.72 15.49
N ARG A 143 -16.60 -5.90 14.91
CA ARG A 143 -17.49 -6.51 13.91
C ARG A 143 -18.85 -6.88 14.48
N TYR A 144 -18.87 -7.43 15.69
CA TYR A 144 -20.13 -7.71 16.37
C TYR A 144 -20.96 -6.44 16.56
N LEU A 145 -20.33 -5.36 17.06
CA LEU A 145 -21.01 -4.09 17.33
C LEU A 145 -21.50 -3.37 16.07
N PHE A 146 -20.69 -3.34 15.00
CA PHE A 146 -21.01 -2.56 13.81
C PHE A 146 -21.76 -3.34 12.72
N ASN A 147 -21.56 -4.65 12.65
CA ASN A 147 -22.12 -5.50 11.59
C ASN A 147 -23.05 -6.61 12.12
N GLY A 148 -23.16 -6.79 13.44
CA GLY A 148 -23.91 -7.90 14.02
C GLY A 148 -23.25 -9.27 13.78
N GLU A 149 -22.00 -9.30 13.33
CA GLU A 149 -21.28 -10.54 12.99
C GLU A 149 -20.81 -11.23 14.28
N VAL A 150 -21.37 -12.40 14.59
CA VAL A 150 -20.92 -13.25 15.69
C VAL A 150 -19.87 -14.23 15.18
N TYR A 151 -18.64 -14.09 15.67
CA TYR A 151 -17.58 -15.05 15.40
C TYR A 151 -17.49 -16.03 16.57
N GLY A 152 -17.73 -17.31 16.32
CA GLY A 152 -17.55 -18.37 17.32
C GLY A 152 -16.11 -18.43 17.86
N GLN A 153 -15.94 -18.88 19.10
CA GLN A 153 -14.64 -19.12 19.70
C GLN A 153 -13.97 -20.39 19.12
N ALA A 154 -12.65 -20.30 18.99
CA ALA A 154 -11.67 -21.37 18.82
C ALA A 154 -11.76 -22.23 17.54
N ILE A 155 -10.64 -22.27 16.83
CA ILE A 155 -10.30 -23.28 15.82
C ILE A 155 -10.38 -24.67 16.51
N PRO A 156 -11.19 -25.63 16.03
CA PRO A 156 -11.14 -27.01 16.51
C PRO A 156 -9.73 -27.59 16.32
N PRO A 157 -9.25 -28.53 17.16
CA PRO A 157 -7.97 -29.20 16.95
C PRO A 157 -7.83 -29.70 15.50
N LEU A 158 -6.63 -29.66 14.91
CA LEU A 158 -6.38 -30.06 13.50
C LEU A 158 -7.02 -31.40 13.10
N ALA A 159 -7.16 -32.33 14.04
CA ALA A 159 -7.79 -33.64 13.84
C ALA A 159 -9.33 -33.62 13.71
N ALA A 160 -9.99 -32.51 14.08
CA ALA A 160 -11.44 -32.31 14.01
C ALA A 160 -11.85 -31.35 12.87
N GLN A 161 -10.91 -30.98 11.99
CA GLN A 161 -11.15 -30.03 10.91
C GLN A 161 -11.53 -30.77 9.62
N GLU A 162 -12.75 -30.55 9.14
CA GLU A 162 -13.22 -30.99 7.82
C GLU A 162 -12.44 -30.23 6.71
N PRO A 163 -11.74 -30.93 5.80
CA PRO A 163 -11.00 -30.31 4.70
C PRO A 163 -11.96 -29.77 3.64
N GLY A 164 -12.51 -28.58 3.87
CA GLY A 164 -13.33 -27.90 2.87
C GLY A 164 -14.13 -26.68 3.34
N LEU A 165 -14.37 -26.51 4.64
CA LEU A 165 -15.39 -25.56 5.13
C LEU A 165 -14.88 -24.32 5.90
N HIS A 166 -13.58 -24.18 6.18
CA HIS A 166 -13.07 -23.12 7.07
C HIS A 166 -12.34 -21.94 6.41
N TYR A 167 -12.49 -21.72 5.11
CA TYR A 167 -11.94 -20.51 4.46
C TYR A 167 -12.69 -19.21 4.86
N SER A 168 -13.85 -19.29 5.53
CA SER A 168 -14.84 -18.22 5.51
C SER A 168 -14.90 -17.27 6.72
N THR A 169 -14.23 -17.52 7.85
CA THR A 169 -14.33 -16.63 9.04
C THR A 169 -12.99 -16.22 9.66
N ASN A 170 -12.11 -17.15 10.00
CA ASN A 170 -10.78 -16.81 10.53
C ASN A 170 -9.84 -16.25 9.45
N GLY A 171 -9.98 -16.70 8.19
CA GLY A 171 -9.25 -16.12 7.05
C GLY A 171 -9.61 -14.66 6.81
N TYR A 172 -10.86 -14.28 7.05
CA TYR A 172 -11.32 -12.89 6.92
C TYR A 172 -10.78 -11.97 8.02
N LEU A 173 -10.80 -12.42 9.28
CA LEU A 173 -10.19 -11.67 10.39
C LEU A 173 -8.66 -11.55 10.22
N ALA A 174 -8.00 -12.64 9.81
CA ALA A 174 -6.57 -12.63 9.48
C ALA A 174 -6.24 -11.66 8.33
N ASN A 175 -7.11 -11.54 7.33
CA ASN A 175 -6.95 -10.55 6.25
C ASN A 175 -7.04 -9.10 6.78
N ARG A 176 -7.83 -8.82 7.82
CA ARG A 176 -7.88 -7.46 8.41
C ARG A 176 -6.66 -7.15 9.26
N LEU A 177 -6.16 -8.12 10.01
CA LEU A 177 -4.87 -7.99 10.69
C LEU A 177 -3.72 -7.76 9.69
N THR A 178 -3.86 -8.30 8.47
CA THR A 178 -2.92 -8.07 7.36
C THR A 178 -2.86 -6.59 6.95
N HIS A 179 -3.97 -5.83 7.01
CA HIS A 179 -3.94 -4.39 6.74
C HIS A 179 -3.04 -3.66 7.74
N LEU A 180 -3.23 -3.89 9.05
CA LEU A 180 -2.45 -3.26 10.11
C LEU A 180 -0.97 -3.64 10.03
N ALA A 181 -0.68 -4.92 9.78
CA ALA A 181 0.67 -5.42 9.57
C ALA A 181 1.32 -4.82 8.31
N SER A 182 0.55 -4.60 7.24
CA SER A 182 1.03 -3.97 6.00
C SER A 182 1.46 -2.53 6.25
N VAL A 183 0.62 -1.73 6.90
CA VAL A 183 0.94 -0.33 7.22
C VAL A 183 2.15 -0.25 8.14
N THR A 184 2.21 -1.13 9.15
CA THR A 184 3.35 -1.24 10.05
C THR A 184 4.63 -1.56 9.27
N GLY A 185 4.63 -2.58 8.41
CA GLY A 185 5.80 -2.99 7.63
C GLY A 185 6.34 -1.93 6.67
N ILE A 186 5.48 -1.04 6.18
CA ILE A 186 5.86 0.07 5.30
C ILE A 186 6.55 1.19 6.08
N ILE A 187 5.98 1.60 7.21
CA ILE A 187 6.44 2.79 7.94
C ILE A 187 7.53 2.47 8.98
N LEU A 188 7.66 1.21 9.42
CA LEU A 188 8.57 0.78 10.49
C LEU A 188 10.01 1.22 10.27
N LEU A 189 10.57 0.91 9.10
CA LEU A 189 11.94 1.27 8.76
C LEU A 189 12.12 2.80 8.71
N PRO A 190 11.36 3.57 7.90
CA PRO A 190 11.41 5.03 7.90
C PRO A 190 11.32 5.66 9.29
N PHE A 191 10.40 5.18 10.12
CA PHE A 191 10.15 5.72 11.46
C PHE A 191 11.32 5.44 12.42
N ALA A 192 11.84 4.22 12.44
CA ALA A 192 13.02 3.87 13.24
C ALA A 192 14.27 4.65 12.77
N GLY A 193 14.48 4.79 11.46
CA GLY A 193 15.58 5.59 10.92
C GLY A 193 15.47 7.07 11.26
N TRP A 194 14.25 7.62 11.28
CA TRP A 194 14.00 8.98 11.76
C TRP A 194 14.32 9.14 13.25
N LEU A 195 13.84 8.23 14.12
CA LEU A 195 14.17 8.26 15.56
C LEU A 195 15.68 8.21 15.80
N TRP A 196 16.39 7.38 15.03
CA TRP A 196 17.84 7.32 15.10
C TRP A 196 18.50 8.64 14.71
N HIS A 197 18.06 9.24 13.59
CA HIS A 197 18.54 10.53 13.14
C HIS A 197 18.27 11.64 14.19
N ALA A 198 17.12 11.57 14.86
CA ALA A 198 16.72 12.45 15.97
C ALA A 198 17.43 12.15 17.31
N GLN A 199 18.51 11.35 17.30
CA GLN A 199 19.31 10.96 18.47
C GLN A 199 18.53 10.15 19.54
N ARG A 200 17.37 9.58 19.20
CA ARG A 200 16.57 8.70 20.07
C ARG A 200 16.87 7.22 19.78
N LYS A 201 18.15 6.84 19.86
CA LYS A 201 18.64 5.53 19.39
C LYS A 201 17.99 4.33 20.10
N THR A 202 17.80 4.41 21.42
CA THR A 202 17.12 3.35 22.20
C THR A 202 15.68 3.18 21.75
N GLY A 203 14.95 4.28 21.57
CA GLY A 203 13.60 4.26 21.02
C GLY A 203 13.54 3.70 19.60
N ALA A 204 14.51 4.05 18.74
CA ALA A 204 14.62 3.51 17.39
C ALA A 204 14.77 1.97 17.39
N LEU A 205 15.68 1.45 18.22
CA LEU A 205 15.91 0.01 18.34
C LEU A 205 14.69 -0.72 18.93
N ALA A 206 14.09 -0.16 19.99
CA ALA A 206 12.91 -0.74 20.61
C ALA A 206 11.73 -0.80 19.64
N VAL A 207 11.44 0.29 18.94
CA VAL A 207 10.35 0.35 17.96
C VAL A 207 10.60 -0.60 16.79
N PHE A 208 11.83 -0.65 16.27
CA PHE A 208 12.20 -1.60 15.22
C PHE A 208 12.00 -3.06 15.66
N ALA A 209 12.55 -3.44 16.81
CA ALA A 209 12.44 -4.80 17.34
C ALA A 209 10.98 -5.19 17.61
N LEU A 210 10.22 -4.33 18.30
CA LEU A 210 8.81 -4.57 18.60
C LEU A 210 7.97 -4.67 17.32
N GLY A 211 8.19 -3.80 16.33
CA GLY A 211 7.50 -3.85 15.05
C GLY A 211 7.80 -5.14 14.27
N CYS A 212 9.07 -5.57 14.23
CA CYS A 212 9.47 -6.82 13.60
C CYS A 212 8.80 -8.03 14.26
N VAL A 213 8.78 -8.09 15.60
CA VAL A 213 8.11 -9.16 16.34
C VAL A 213 6.60 -9.13 16.10
N ALA A 214 5.97 -7.95 16.13
CA ALA A 214 4.53 -7.82 15.89
C ALA A 214 4.14 -8.33 14.49
N ILE A 215 4.92 -8.00 13.45
CA ILE A 215 4.69 -8.49 12.08
C ILE A 215 4.95 -10.00 11.99
N ALA A 216 6.04 -10.50 12.59
CA ALA A 216 6.40 -11.91 12.54
C ALA A 216 5.41 -12.83 13.25
N LEU A 217 4.77 -12.35 14.33
CA LEU A 217 3.71 -13.07 15.03
C LEU A 217 2.37 -13.01 14.27
N SER A 218 2.18 -12.01 13.41
CA SER A 218 0.93 -11.88 12.66
C SER A 218 0.76 -13.08 11.70
N PRO A 219 -0.47 -13.57 11.47
CA PRO A 219 -0.74 -14.68 10.54
C PRO A 219 -0.49 -14.30 9.07
N ALA A 220 -0.13 -13.03 8.80
CA ALA A 220 -0.01 -12.48 7.47
C ALA A 220 1.42 -12.64 6.93
N GLN A 221 1.59 -13.47 5.90
CA GLN A 221 2.90 -13.69 5.28
C GLN A 221 3.34 -12.54 4.36
N THR A 222 2.40 -11.88 3.69
CA THR A 222 2.74 -10.82 2.71
C THR A 222 3.43 -9.60 3.34
N PRO A 223 2.99 -9.06 4.49
CA PRO A 223 3.71 -7.99 5.19
C PRO A 223 5.13 -8.38 5.61
N LEU A 224 5.33 -9.63 6.03
CA LEU A 224 6.65 -10.13 6.41
C LEU A 224 7.60 -10.18 5.20
N LEU A 225 7.13 -10.72 4.06
CA LEU A 225 7.91 -10.75 2.81
C LEU A 225 8.21 -9.33 2.29
N ALA A 226 7.23 -8.43 2.33
CA ALA A 226 7.43 -7.04 1.95
C ALA A 226 8.48 -6.34 2.83
N MET A 227 8.40 -6.54 4.16
CA MET A 227 9.38 -6.01 5.10
C MET A 227 10.77 -6.60 4.88
N ALA A 228 10.87 -7.91 4.59
CA ALA A 228 12.14 -8.56 4.27
C ALA A 228 12.77 -7.98 3.01
N GLY A 229 11.99 -7.77 1.94
CA GLY A 229 12.44 -7.06 0.74
C GLY A 229 12.90 -5.63 1.04
N GLY A 230 12.15 -4.92 1.90
CA GLY A 230 12.53 -3.60 2.40
C GLY A 230 13.87 -3.59 3.15
N LEU A 231 14.11 -4.59 4.01
CA LEU A 231 15.38 -4.76 4.72
C LEU A 231 16.55 -5.03 3.77
N VAL A 232 16.34 -5.82 2.71
CA VAL A 232 17.36 -6.06 1.68
C VAL A 232 17.73 -4.75 0.97
N ILE A 233 16.75 -3.97 0.52
CA ILE A 233 17.01 -2.68 -0.14
C ILE A 233 17.66 -1.68 0.82
N ALA A 234 17.24 -1.65 2.08
CA ALA A 234 17.89 -0.84 3.11
C ALA A 234 19.35 -1.26 3.32
N GLY A 235 19.63 -2.57 3.43
CA GLY A 235 20.97 -3.13 3.57
C GLY A 235 21.89 -2.78 2.40
N ILE A 236 21.40 -2.91 1.16
CA ILE A 236 22.12 -2.48 -0.05
C ILE A 236 22.40 -0.97 0.00
N THR A 237 21.41 -0.17 0.42
CA THR A 237 21.55 1.29 0.51
C THR A 237 22.53 1.73 1.60
N LEU A 238 22.73 0.93 2.65
CA LEU A 238 23.72 1.18 3.70
C LEU A 238 25.17 1.04 3.22
N ILE A 239 25.42 0.40 2.07
CA ILE A 239 26.76 0.31 1.50
C ILE A 239 27.19 1.72 1.04
N PRO A 240 28.25 2.33 1.61
CA PRO A 240 28.58 3.74 1.31
C PRO A 240 28.89 4.00 -0.17
N ALA A 241 29.53 3.05 -0.88
CA ALA A 241 29.79 3.15 -2.31
C ALA A 241 28.50 3.21 -3.13
N VAL A 242 27.50 2.40 -2.77
CA VAL A 242 26.17 2.39 -3.38
C VAL A 242 25.44 3.70 -3.09
N SER A 243 25.43 4.15 -1.83
CA SER A 243 24.74 5.39 -1.45
C SER A 243 25.36 6.67 -2.01
N ARG A 244 26.66 6.69 -2.29
CA ARG A 244 27.37 7.85 -2.87
C ARG A 244 27.29 7.90 -4.39
N SER A 245 27.01 6.77 -5.05
CA SER A 245 26.90 6.71 -6.50
C SER A 245 25.68 7.50 -7.01
N LYS A 246 25.90 8.32 -8.03
CA LYS A 246 24.84 9.06 -8.73
C LYS A 246 23.95 8.15 -9.58
N LEU A 247 24.38 6.91 -9.83
CA LEU A 247 23.68 5.94 -10.67
C LEU A 247 22.74 5.03 -9.88
N THR A 248 22.89 4.92 -8.56
CA THR A 248 22.10 3.97 -7.76
C THR A 248 20.61 4.28 -7.81
N ALA A 249 20.22 5.53 -7.53
CA ALA A 249 18.82 5.94 -7.56
C ALA A 249 18.16 5.73 -8.93
N PRO A 250 18.72 6.21 -10.06
CA PRO A 250 18.14 5.96 -11.37
C PRO A 250 18.16 4.48 -11.75
N ALA A 251 19.17 3.70 -11.34
CA ALA A 251 19.21 2.25 -11.61
C ALA A 251 18.10 1.49 -10.86
N LEU A 252 17.90 1.75 -9.56
CA LEU A 252 16.80 1.15 -8.79
C LEU A 252 15.44 1.58 -9.35
N ALA A 253 15.29 2.85 -9.69
CA ALA A 253 14.09 3.40 -10.30
C ALA A 253 13.80 2.75 -11.67
N ALA A 254 14.83 2.59 -12.51
CA ALA A 254 14.72 1.95 -13.82
C ALA A 254 14.41 0.47 -13.71
N LEU A 255 15.01 -0.25 -12.75
CA LEU A 255 14.72 -1.64 -12.49
C LEU A 255 13.25 -1.83 -12.09
N LEU A 256 12.74 -0.99 -11.20
CA LEU A 256 11.33 -1.01 -10.80
C LEU A 256 10.40 -0.69 -11.98
N ALA A 257 10.70 0.36 -12.74
CA ALA A 257 9.94 0.71 -13.94
C ALA A 257 9.94 -0.43 -14.97
N ALA A 258 11.09 -1.04 -15.21
CA ALA A 258 11.23 -2.18 -16.12
C ALA A 258 10.42 -3.39 -15.63
N ALA A 259 10.40 -3.67 -14.33
CA ALA A 259 9.59 -4.75 -13.75
C ALA A 259 8.09 -4.51 -13.96
N VAL A 260 7.62 -3.26 -13.85
CA VAL A 260 6.21 -2.90 -14.16
C VAL A 260 5.90 -3.14 -15.64
N ILE A 261 6.76 -2.67 -16.55
CA ILE A 261 6.55 -2.84 -17.99
C ILE A 261 6.62 -4.32 -18.39
N ALA A 262 7.53 -5.08 -17.79
CA ALA A 262 7.72 -6.50 -18.07
C ALA A 262 6.71 -7.41 -17.34
N ALA A 263 5.85 -6.87 -16.47
CA ALA A 263 5.01 -7.67 -15.58
C ALA A 263 4.17 -8.75 -16.29
N PRO A 264 3.47 -8.49 -17.42
CA PRO A 264 2.69 -9.52 -18.10
C PRO A 264 3.58 -10.67 -18.62
N PHE A 265 4.75 -10.35 -19.18
CA PHE A 265 5.70 -11.36 -19.69
C PHE A 265 6.35 -12.16 -18.56
N MET A 266 6.59 -11.52 -17.41
CA MET A 266 7.11 -12.19 -16.22
C MET A 266 6.09 -13.16 -15.64
N ALA A 267 4.80 -12.79 -15.62
CA ALA A 267 3.72 -13.64 -15.12
C ALA A 267 3.62 -14.96 -15.89
N GLU A 268 3.58 -14.89 -17.22
CA GLU A 268 3.53 -16.07 -18.11
C GLU A 268 4.73 -17.00 -17.87
N ARG A 269 5.96 -16.44 -17.84
CA ARG A 269 7.18 -17.23 -17.61
C ARG A 269 7.26 -17.82 -16.22
N LEU A 270 6.83 -17.08 -15.18
CA LEU A 270 6.82 -17.57 -13.81
C LEU A 270 5.88 -18.76 -13.69
N TYR A 271 4.65 -18.66 -14.20
CA TYR A 271 3.70 -19.77 -14.16
C TYR A 271 4.22 -21.01 -14.90
N ALA A 272 4.75 -20.83 -16.12
CA ALA A 272 5.36 -21.91 -16.88
C ALA A 272 6.55 -22.57 -16.16
N SER A 273 7.33 -21.81 -15.40
CA SER A 273 8.51 -22.32 -14.67
C SER A 273 8.16 -23.21 -13.48
N VAL A 274 6.96 -23.07 -12.91
CA VAL A 274 6.52 -23.92 -11.80
C VAL A 274 6.14 -25.32 -12.29
N GLY A 275 5.69 -25.46 -13.54
CA GLY A 275 5.48 -26.76 -14.21
C GLY A 275 4.73 -27.79 -13.34
N ASP A 276 5.29 -28.98 -13.16
CA ASP A 276 4.72 -30.03 -12.29
C ASP A 276 5.02 -29.82 -10.78
N SER A 277 5.91 -28.88 -10.43
CA SER A 277 6.25 -28.56 -9.03
C SER A 277 5.09 -27.84 -8.30
N VAL A 278 4.02 -27.52 -9.01
CA VAL A 278 2.76 -27.00 -8.46
C VAL A 278 2.21 -27.93 -7.36
N LYS A 279 2.49 -29.23 -7.39
CA LYS A 279 1.98 -30.17 -6.37
C LYS A 279 2.60 -29.99 -4.97
N SER A 280 3.76 -29.34 -4.85
CA SER A 280 4.47 -29.17 -3.57
C SER A 280 4.58 -27.72 -3.11
N ALA A 281 4.12 -26.75 -3.91
CA ALA A 281 4.16 -25.33 -3.57
C ALA A 281 2.92 -24.88 -2.78
N ASP A 282 3.03 -23.75 -2.07
CA ASP A 282 1.93 -23.16 -1.30
C ASP A 282 0.74 -22.84 -2.25
N PRO A 283 -0.48 -23.34 -1.96
CA PRO A 283 -1.66 -23.12 -2.78
C PRO A 283 -1.94 -21.63 -3.08
N SER A 284 -1.62 -20.72 -2.15
CA SER A 284 -1.80 -19.28 -2.32
C SER A 284 -0.87 -18.69 -3.39
N ILE A 285 0.36 -19.19 -3.48
CA ILE A 285 1.35 -18.75 -4.48
C ILE A 285 0.92 -19.24 -5.86
N ILE A 286 0.57 -20.52 -5.97
CA ILE A 286 0.10 -21.12 -7.22
C ILE A 286 -1.14 -20.38 -7.74
N HIS A 287 -2.10 -20.11 -6.86
CA HIS A 287 -3.31 -19.39 -7.19
C HIS A 287 -2.99 -18.01 -7.81
N ARG A 288 -2.08 -17.25 -7.20
CA ARG A 288 -1.67 -15.94 -7.74
C ARG A 288 -0.97 -16.05 -9.09
N LEU A 289 -0.08 -17.02 -9.26
CA LEU A 289 0.61 -17.23 -10.53
C LEU A 289 -0.37 -17.58 -11.65
N ALA A 290 -1.36 -18.45 -11.38
CA ALA A 290 -2.41 -18.78 -12.35
C ALA A 290 -3.29 -17.56 -12.72
N ILE A 291 -3.67 -16.75 -11.72
CA ILE A 291 -4.39 -15.50 -11.97
C ILE A 291 -3.56 -14.55 -12.85
N TRP A 292 -2.26 -14.42 -12.57
CA TRP A 292 -1.39 -13.51 -13.33
C TRP A 292 -1.17 -13.98 -14.76
N ASP A 293 -1.03 -15.28 -14.99
CA ASP A 293 -0.93 -15.88 -16.32
C ASP A 293 -2.20 -15.62 -17.15
N ASN A 294 -3.37 -15.90 -16.57
CA ASN A 294 -4.64 -15.62 -17.24
C ASN A 294 -4.82 -14.11 -17.53
N ALA A 295 -4.48 -13.25 -16.57
CA ALA A 295 -4.51 -11.80 -16.79
C ALA A 295 -3.53 -11.36 -17.90
N ALA A 296 -2.34 -11.97 -17.98
CA ALA A 296 -1.38 -11.71 -19.06
C ALA A 296 -1.94 -12.10 -20.44
N ALA A 297 -2.63 -13.24 -20.54
CA ALA A 297 -3.30 -13.66 -21.77
C ALA A 297 -4.40 -12.68 -22.20
N LEU A 298 -5.14 -12.10 -21.25
CA LEU A 298 -6.12 -11.05 -21.53
C LEU A 298 -5.45 -9.74 -21.97
N ILE A 299 -4.38 -9.32 -21.29
CA ILE A 299 -3.58 -8.14 -21.63
C ILE A 299 -3.03 -8.23 -23.05
N ALA A 300 -2.60 -9.42 -23.49
CA ALA A 300 -2.07 -9.63 -24.84
C ALA A 300 -3.10 -9.34 -25.95
N ARG A 301 -4.41 -9.42 -25.64
CA ARG A 301 -5.49 -9.11 -26.61
C ARG A 301 -5.74 -7.61 -26.75
N GLU A 302 -5.60 -6.86 -25.66
CA GLU A 302 -5.83 -5.40 -25.61
C GLU A 302 -4.61 -4.65 -24.99
N PRO A 303 -3.40 -4.74 -25.58
CA PRO A 303 -2.17 -4.37 -24.90
C PRO A 303 -1.96 -2.85 -24.77
N VAL A 304 -2.60 -2.04 -25.62
CA VAL A 304 -2.35 -0.58 -25.65
C VAL A 304 -3.24 0.15 -24.66
N THR A 305 -4.55 -0.10 -24.71
CA THR A 305 -5.57 0.62 -23.94
C THR A 305 -6.15 -0.17 -22.79
N GLY A 306 -5.95 -1.50 -22.78
CA GLY A 306 -6.63 -2.40 -21.84
C GLY A 306 -8.14 -2.43 -22.08
N TYR A 307 -8.85 -3.06 -21.15
CA TYR A 307 -10.32 -3.24 -21.18
C TYR A 307 -11.09 -2.08 -20.53
N GLY A 308 -10.39 -1.04 -20.09
CA GLY A 308 -10.93 0.09 -19.34
C GLY A 308 -11.00 -0.16 -17.82
N ILE A 309 -11.11 0.93 -17.07
CA ILE A 309 -11.21 0.91 -15.60
C ILE A 309 -12.37 0.03 -15.11
N GLU A 310 -12.15 -0.69 -14.01
CA GLU A 310 -13.07 -1.66 -13.40
C GLU A 310 -13.26 -2.97 -14.19
N ALA A 311 -12.56 -3.16 -15.31
CA ALA A 311 -12.68 -4.37 -16.13
C ALA A 311 -12.33 -5.66 -15.37
N SER A 312 -11.34 -5.64 -14.47
CA SER A 312 -10.94 -6.84 -13.72
C SER A 312 -12.11 -7.43 -12.92
N ARG A 313 -12.94 -6.56 -12.31
CA ARG A 313 -14.10 -6.98 -11.52
C ARG A 313 -15.20 -7.55 -12.41
N ILE A 314 -15.45 -6.94 -13.56
CA ILE A 314 -16.48 -7.40 -14.50
C ILE A 314 -16.10 -8.76 -15.09
N ILE A 315 -14.84 -8.92 -15.51
CA ILE A 315 -14.32 -10.20 -16.01
C ILE A 315 -14.42 -11.27 -14.92
N GLY A 316 -14.02 -10.95 -13.69
CA GLY A 316 -14.10 -11.90 -12.58
C GLY A 316 -15.52 -12.33 -12.21
N ARG A 317 -16.52 -11.44 -12.31
CA ARG A 317 -17.95 -11.80 -12.14
C ARG A 317 -18.44 -12.82 -13.17
N GLY A 318 -17.75 -12.96 -14.30
CA GLY A 318 -18.08 -13.95 -15.34
C GLY A 318 -17.88 -15.41 -14.92
N GLY A 319 -17.23 -15.67 -13.77
CA GLY A 319 -17.25 -16.98 -13.09
C GLY A 319 -16.52 -18.10 -13.83
N VAL A 320 -15.49 -17.77 -14.62
CA VAL A 320 -14.61 -18.81 -15.19
C VAL A 320 -13.71 -19.33 -14.07
N ASP A 321 -13.73 -20.64 -13.82
CA ASP A 321 -12.83 -21.29 -12.88
C ASP A 321 -11.63 -21.94 -13.60
N LEU A 322 -10.44 -21.83 -13.02
CA LEU A 322 -9.24 -22.54 -13.44
C LEU A 322 -9.02 -23.78 -12.54
N PRO A 323 -8.72 -24.96 -13.12
CA PRO A 323 -8.32 -26.13 -12.36
C PRO A 323 -6.89 -25.96 -11.81
N VAL A 324 -6.70 -26.24 -10.52
CA VAL A 324 -5.47 -25.88 -9.78
C VAL A 324 -4.30 -26.83 -10.02
N LEU A 325 -4.59 -28.12 -10.22
CA LEU A 325 -3.61 -29.21 -10.31
C LEU A 325 -3.87 -30.12 -11.53
N GLY A 326 -4.28 -29.52 -12.65
CA GLY A 326 -4.70 -30.25 -13.86
C GLY A 326 -6.21 -30.53 -13.90
N ALA A 327 -6.70 -30.98 -15.06
CA ALA A 327 -8.13 -31.11 -15.36
C ALA A 327 -8.94 -31.96 -14.35
N ASP A 328 -8.28 -32.88 -13.65
CA ASP A 328 -8.88 -33.78 -12.66
C ASP A 328 -8.85 -33.25 -11.22
N SER A 329 -8.34 -32.03 -10.99
CA SER A 329 -8.31 -31.43 -9.65
C SER A 329 -9.71 -31.06 -9.16
N ALA A 330 -10.06 -31.55 -7.98
CA ALA A 330 -11.30 -31.14 -7.29
C ALA A 330 -11.24 -29.70 -6.74
N ILE A 331 -10.05 -29.09 -6.69
CA ILE A 331 -9.86 -27.70 -6.27
C ILE A 331 -9.93 -26.83 -7.52
N ARG A 332 -10.86 -25.87 -7.51
CA ARG A 332 -11.07 -24.87 -8.56
C ARG A 332 -10.88 -23.47 -7.98
N PHE A 333 -10.25 -22.59 -8.74
CA PHE A 333 -10.09 -21.18 -8.37
C PHE A 333 -10.73 -20.28 -9.42
N GLU A 334 -11.27 -19.13 -8.99
CA GLU A 334 -11.72 -18.10 -9.92
C GLU A 334 -10.54 -17.67 -10.82
N ALA A 335 -10.72 -17.75 -12.14
CA ALA A 335 -9.69 -17.43 -13.14
C ALA A 335 -9.20 -15.99 -13.02
N LEU A 336 -10.07 -15.11 -12.55
CA LEU A 336 -9.75 -13.77 -12.11
C LEU A 336 -10.72 -13.45 -10.96
N PRO A 337 -10.25 -13.26 -9.72
CA PRO A 337 -11.12 -12.76 -8.66
C PRO A 337 -11.44 -11.27 -8.92
N LEU A 338 -11.87 -10.52 -7.91
CA LEU A 338 -12.15 -9.09 -8.08
C LEU A 338 -10.97 -8.27 -8.65
N HIS A 339 -9.74 -8.73 -8.46
CA HIS A 339 -8.50 -8.08 -8.92
C HIS A 339 -7.32 -9.08 -8.88
N PRO A 340 -6.27 -8.90 -9.68
CA PRO A 340 -5.17 -9.88 -9.78
C PRO A 340 -4.18 -9.89 -8.60
N HIS A 341 -4.47 -9.22 -7.48
CA HIS A 341 -3.54 -9.06 -6.34
C HIS A 341 -2.15 -8.48 -6.69
N ASN A 342 -2.02 -7.83 -7.85
CA ASN A 342 -0.79 -7.23 -8.34
C ASN A 342 -1.11 -5.93 -9.10
N ALA A 343 -0.65 -4.80 -8.58
CA ALA A 343 -0.92 -3.48 -9.15
C ALA A 343 -0.48 -3.35 -10.61
N ALA A 344 0.69 -3.86 -10.99
CA ALA A 344 1.18 -3.73 -12.37
C ALA A 344 0.29 -4.51 -13.34
N ILE A 345 -0.03 -5.77 -13.00
CA ILE A 345 -0.92 -6.61 -13.82
C ILE A 345 -2.32 -5.98 -13.91
N GLN A 346 -2.85 -5.45 -12.81
CA GLN A 346 -4.16 -4.79 -12.82
C GLN A 346 -4.16 -3.54 -13.70
N ILE A 347 -3.12 -2.69 -13.59
CA ILE A 347 -2.98 -1.48 -14.41
C ILE A 347 -2.84 -1.84 -15.89
N TRP A 348 -2.07 -2.87 -16.23
CA TRP A 348 -1.99 -3.36 -17.61
C TRP A 348 -3.33 -3.84 -18.13
N LEU A 349 -4.06 -4.64 -17.35
CA LEU A 349 -5.35 -5.20 -17.77
C LEU A 349 -6.40 -4.10 -18.00
N GLU A 350 -6.47 -3.11 -17.12
CA GLU A 350 -7.52 -2.09 -17.16
C GLU A 350 -7.14 -0.85 -17.96
N LEU A 351 -5.88 -0.42 -17.92
CA LEU A 351 -5.41 0.85 -18.52
C LEU A 351 -4.39 0.65 -19.65
N GLY A 352 -4.04 -0.60 -19.96
CA GLY A 352 -3.09 -0.95 -21.02
C GLY A 352 -1.66 -0.46 -20.78
N GLY A 353 -0.83 -0.59 -21.82
CA GLY A 353 0.56 -0.17 -21.82
C GLY A 353 0.76 1.32 -21.60
N ILE A 354 -0.21 2.15 -21.98
CA ILE A 354 -0.18 3.60 -21.70
C ILE A 354 -0.28 3.84 -20.19
N GLY A 355 -1.24 3.19 -19.52
CA GLY A 355 -1.38 3.28 -18.06
C GLY A 355 -0.17 2.71 -17.34
N ALA A 356 0.36 1.58 -17.80
CA ALA A 356 1.56 0.96 -17.23
C ALA A 356 2.81 1.85 -17.38
N LEU A 357 2.99 2.52 -18.53
CA LEU A 357 4.08 3.46 -18.76
C LEU A 357 3.98 4.67 -17.82
N LEU A 358 2.81 5.29 -17.71
CA LEU A 358 2.60 6.42 -16.80
C LEU A 358 2.85 6.04 -15.34
N TYR A 359 2.40 4.84 -14.92
CA TYR A 359 2.68 4.31 -13.60
C TYR A 359 4.19 4.03 -13.37
N ALA A 360 4.87 3.43 -14.35
CA ALA A 360 6.31 3.18 -14.30
C ALA A 360 7.12 4.47 -14.19
N VAL A 361 6.78 5.51 -14.96
CA VAL A 361 7.39 6.84 -14.89
C VAL A 361 7.13 7.49 -13.52
N LEU A 362 5.91 7.35 -12.98
CA LEU A 362 5.60 7.85 -11.65
C LEU A 362 6.47 7.19 -10.57
N LEU A 363 6.57 5.85 -10.56
CA LEU A 363 7.43 5.12 -9.63
C LEU A 363 8.91 5.50 -9.80
N PHE A 364 9.35 5.73 -11.03
CA PHE A 364 10.71 6.18 -11.32
C PHE A 364 11.01 7.53 -10.67
N ILE A 365 10.13 8.51 -10.86
CA ILE A 365 10.26 9.85 -10.25
C ILE A 365 10.21 9.77 -8.73
N LEU A 366 9.24 9.05 -8.16
CA LEU A 366 9.07 8.92 -6.71
C LEU A 366 10.31 8.27 -6.06
N THR A 367 10.86 7.21 -6.65
CA THR A 367 12.09 6.56 -6.15
C THR A 367 13.24 7.58 -6.08
N GLN A 368 13.43 8.39 -7.12
CA GLN A 368 14.47 9.42 -7.12
C GLN A 368 14.20 10.53 -6.10
N MET A 369 12.95 10.95 -5.94
CA MET A 369 12.57 11.96 -4.94
C MET A 369 12.89 11.49 -3.52
N ILE A 370 12.51 10.25 -3.17
CA ILE A 370 12.77 9.66 -1.85
C ILE A 370 14.27 9.56 -1.58
N TRP A 371 15.04 9.10 -2.57
CA TRP A 371 16.50 8.99 -2.46
C TRP A 371 17.18 10.33 -2.13
N ARG A 372 16.74 11.40 -2.81
CA ARG A 372 17.32 12.74 -2.69
C ARG A 372 16.89 13.48 -1.42
N GLN A 373 15.74 13.12 -0.86
CA GLN A 373 15.20 13.79 0.33
C GLN A 373 15.98 13.46 1.61
N ALA A 374 16.64 12.31 1.66
CA ALA A 374 17.29 11.82 2.86
C ALA A 374 18.68 12.43 3.10
N GLN A 375 18.84 13.10 4.24
CA GLN A 375 20.12 13.58 4.77
C GLN A 375 20.72 12.50 5.67
N GLY A 376 21.82 11.88 5.24
CA GLY A 376 22.51 10.83 5.98
C GLY A 376 22.21 9.41 5.51
N LEU A 377 23.21 8.53 5.67
CA LEU A 377 23.22 7.17 5.13
C LEU A 377 22.08 6.29 5.68
N LEU A 378 21.90 6.28 7.00
CA LEU A 378 20.90 5.43 7.65
C LEU A 378 19.47 5.89 7.33
N LEU A 379 19.21 7.19 7.36
CA LEU A 379 17.89 7.74 7.03
C LEU A 379 17.52 7.47 5.57
N ARG A 380 18.51 7.52 4.66
CA ARG A 380 18.29 7.12 3.25
C ARG A 380 17.95 5.65 3.13
N ALA A 381 18.73 4.79 3.78
CA ALA A 381 18.48 3.35 3.78
C ALA A 381 17.11 3.00 4.34
N SER A 382 16.69 3.65 5.43
CA SER A 382 15.41 3.39 6.07
C SER A 382 14.23 3.85 5.22
N LEU A 383 14.33 5.01 4.56
CA LEU A 383 13.32 5.50 3.62
C LEU A 383 13.22 4.62 2.38
N MET A 384 14.34 4.20 1.80
CA MET A 384 14.36 3.28 0.66
C MET A 384 13.82 1.89 1.03
N GLY A 385 14.08 1.43 2.26
CA GLY A 385 13.50 0.19 2.76
C GLY A 385 11.97 0.26 2.89
N GLY A 386 11.44 1.34 3.48
CA GLY A 386 9.98 1.54 3.55
C GLY A 386 9.33 1.70 2.18
N TRP A 387 9.99 2.39 1.24
CA TRP A 387 9.56 2.48 -0.16
C TRP A 387 9.47 1.10 -0.82
N ALA A 388 10.51 0.27 -0.66
CA ALA A 388 10.51 -1.08 -1.19
C ALA A 388 9.43 -1.97 -0.54
N SER A 389 9.18 -1.83 0.77
CA SER A 389 8.04 -2.50 1.44
C SER A 389 6.69 -2.09 0.84
N ALA A 390 6.49 -0.78 0.57
CA ALA A 390 5.24 -0.28 -0.04
C ALA A 390 5.04 -0.80 -1.46
N VAL A 391 6.10 -0.78 -2.26
CA VAL A 391 6.09 -1.33 -3.63
C VAL A 391 5.84 -2.82 -3.63
N ALA A 392 6.47 -3.59 -2.74
CA ALA A 392 6.23 -5.02 -2.61
C ALA A 392 4.75 -5.29 -2.26
N MET A 393 4.19 -4.55 -1.31
CA MET A 393 2.78 -4.69 -0.92
C MET A 393 1.80 -4.38 -2.06
N LEU A 394 2.07 -3.33 -2.85
CA LEU A 394 1.31 -2.98 -4.06
C LEU A 394 1.23 -4.13 -5.07
N HIS A 395 2.29 -4.92 -5.22
CA HIS A 395 2.40 -5.94 -6.26
C HIS A 395 2.13 -7.36 -5.75
N LEU A 396 1.94 -7.54 -4.44
CA LEU A 396 1.76 -8.87 -3.83
C LEU A 396 0.44 -9.03 -3.08
N SER A 397 -0.42 -8.03 -2.87
CA SER A 397 -1.56 -8.22 -1.95
C SER A 397 -2.87 -7.62 -2.43
N TYR A 398 -2.89 -6.32 -2.72
CA TYR A 398 -4.12 -5.56 -2.79
C TYR A 398 -4.45 -5.10 -4.19
N GLY A 399 -5.75 -4.92 -4.45
CA GLY A 399 -6.22 -4.23 -5.65
C GLY A 399 -5.79 -2.78 -5.59
N VAL A 400 -5.14 -2.29 -6.65
CA VAL A 400 -4.53 -0.96 -6.66
C VAL A 400 -5.58 0.16 -6.50
N TRP A 401 -6.84 -0.12 -6.82
CA TRP A 401 -7.97 0.82 -6.71
C TRP A 401 -8.66 0.83 -5.35
N GLN A 402 -8.21 0.04 -4.38
CA GLN A 402 -8.84 0.02 -3.05
C GLN A 402 -8.66 1.38 -2.34
N PHE A 403 -9.78 2.01 -1.98
CA PHE A 403 -9.77 3.36 -1.40
C PHE A 403 -8.98 3.43 -0.09
N TRP A 404 -9.09 2.41 0.77
CA TRP A 404 -8.36 2.37 2.03
C TRP A 404 -6.84 2.39 1.81
N TRP A 405 -6.38 1.69 0.78
CA TRP A 405 -4.98 1.55 0.43
C TRP A 405 -4.41 2.87 -0.11
N ILE A 406 -5.10 3.48 -1.09
CA ILE A 406 -4.72 4.77 -1.67
C ILE A 406 -4.67 5.86 -0.59
N ALA A 407 -5.70 5.94 0.26
CA ALA A 407 -5.75 6.87 1.38
C ALA A 407 -4.56 6.68 2.31
N THR A 408 -4.25 5.42 2.66
CA THR A 408 -3.17 5.09 3.60
C THR A 408 -1.80 5.45 3.06
N LEU A 409 -1.52 5.20 1.78
CA LEU A 409 -0.26 5.62 1.16
C LEU A 409 -0.08 7.15 1.21
N GLY A 410 -1.12 7.92 0.89
CA GLY A 410 -1.09 9.38 1.01
C GLY A 410 -0.82 9.86 2.44
N MET A 411 -1.48 9.25 3.42
CA MET A 411 -1.27 9.52 4.85
C MET A 411 0.17 9.20 5.29
N ILE A 412 0.71 8.03 4.92
CA ILE A 412 2.09 7.64 5.26
C ILE A 412 3.08 8.67 4.72
N VAL A 413 2.97 9.06 3.45
CA VAL A 413 3.88 10.05 2.85
C VAL A 413 3.77 11.39 3.59
N ALA A 414 2.55 11.88 3.86
CA ALA A 414 2.35 13.12 4.59
C ALA A 414 2.96 13.08 6.01
N MET A 415 2.77 11.97 6.74
CA MET A 415 3.35 11.77 8.07
C MET A 415 4.88 11.75 8.03
N LEU A 416 5.48 10.98 7.10
CA LEU A 416 6.92 10.91 6.95
C LEU A 416 7.55 12.26 6.56
N LEU A 417 6.86 13.07 5.76
CA LEU A 417 7.31 14.42 5.43
C LEU A 417 7.41 15.33 6.67
N ILE A 418 6.47 15.23 7.61
CA ILE A 418 6.54 15.97 8.89
C ILE A 418 7.73 15.51 9.73
N LEU A 419 7.99 14.20 9.77
CA LEU A 419 9.08 13.64 10.56
C LEU A 419 10.44 14.06 9.99
N VAL A 420 10.65 13.88 8.69
CA VAL A 420 11.97 14.03 8.04
C VAL A 420 12.36 15.47 7.73
N ARG A 421 11.40 16.40 7.52
CA ARG A 421 11.75 17.80 7.25
C ARG A 421 12.42 18.47 8.46
N GLN A 422 13.58 19.09 8.22
CA GLN A 422 14.29 19.87 9.23
C GLN A 422 13.53 21.16 9.58
N GLU A 423 13.66 21.59 10.83
CA GLU A 423 13.25 22.92 11.30
C GLU A 423 14.34 23.92 10.87
N GLY A 424 14.26 24.42 9.63
CA GLY A 424 15.25 25.38 9.13
C GLY A 424 15.24 25.67 7.63
N SER A 425 14.59 24.85 6.79
CA SER A 425 14.44 25.19 5.36
C SER A 425 13.14 25.99 5.15
N SER A 426 13.23 27.30 5.38
CA SER A 426 12.31 28.31 4.82
C SER A 426 12.68 28.56 3.36
#